data_AF-A0A5D2VTH7-F1
#
_entry.id   AF-A0A5D2VTH7-F1
#
_cell.length_a   1.000
_cell.length_b   1.000
_cell.length_c   1.000
_cell.angle_alpha   90.00
_cell.angle_beta   90.00
_cell.angle_gamma   90.00
#
_symmetry.space_group_name_H-M   'P 1'
#
loop_
_entity.id
_entity.type
_entity.pdbx_description
1 polymer ?
#
loop_
_entity_poly.entity_id
_entity_poly.type
_entity_poly.pdbx_seq_one_letter_code
_entity_poly.pdbx_strand_id
1 'polypeptide(L)'
;MELTNKKTVLVLLCSGLSTVPPPISQPPTAVPSDPQIKSLCAKTEYPDLCLTTIAPFFNGKTDIASVTISGLKGCYEMYDDALDNMQNAMDAIPVHDIGTIETMVSAAITDYGTCDDGFTRQPNPVPDGVSPMVDINENLQNIGSIILAITDLLH
;
A
#
# COMPACT_ATOMS: atom_id res chain seq x y z
N MET A 1 -0.19 -12.75 22.61
CA MET A 1 0.56 -13.74 21.83
C MET A 1 0.42 -13.50 20.32
N GLU A 2 -0.65 -12.82 19.87
CA GLU A 2 -0.86 -12.46 18.45
C GLU A 2 0.16 -11.50 17.83
N LEU A 3 0.56 -10.44 18.55
CA LEU A 3 1.45 -9.42 18.00
C LEU A 3 2.85 -9.95 17.63
N THR A 4 3.28 -11.06 18.25
CA THR A 4 4.59 -11.67 17.98
C THR A 4 4.59 -12.46 16.68
N ASN A 5 3.46 -13.05 16.29
CA ASN A 5 3.35 -13.83 15.06
C ASN A 5 3.24 -12.90 13.84
N LYS A 6 2.40 -11.86 13.89
CA LYS A 6 2.32 -10.80 12.87
C LYS A 6 3.69 -10.14 12.61
N LYS A 7 4.44 -9.82 13.67
CA LYS A 7 5.81 -9.29 13.57
C LYS A 7 6.78 -10.27 12.93
N THR A 8 6.64 -11.57 13.18
CA THR A 8 7.51 -12.60 12.61
C THR A 8 7.24 -12.78 11.11
N VAL A 9 5.98 -12.73 10.68
CA VAL A 9 5.58 -12.73 9.26
C VAL A 9 6.10 -11.47 8.54
N LEU A 10 5.93 -10.28 9.14
CA LEU A 10 6.49 -9.05 8.59
C LEU A 10 8.02 -9.10 8.48
N VAL A 11 8.71 -9.65 9.48
CA VAL A 11 10.17 -9.85 9.43
C VAL A 11 10.56 -10.86 8.34
N LEU A 12 9.81 -11.94 8.14
CA LEU A 12 10.06 -12.92 7.08
C LEU A 12 9.82 -12.34 5.67
N LEU A 13 8.78 -11.50 5.49
CA LEU A 13 8.53 -10.80 4.23
C LEU A 13 9.55 -9.67 3.98
N CYS A 14 9.93 -8.91 5.01
CA CYS A 14 10.90 -7.81 4.89
C CYS A 14 12.35 -8.26 4.81
N SER A 15 12.71 -9.43 5.36
CA SER A 15 14.08 -9.97 5.26
C SER A 15 14.45 -10.44 3.85
N GLY A 16 13.47 -10.54 2.93
CA GLY A 16 13.69 -10.77 1.50
C GLY A 16 13.82 -9.50 0.64
N LEU A 17 13.56 -8.30 1.18
CA LEU A 17 13.46 -7.05 0.40
C LEU A 17 14.73 -6.18 0.43
N SER A 18 15.89 -6.77 0.72
CA SER A 18 17.15 -6.03 0.80
C SER A 18 17.81 -5.83 -0.56
N THR A 19 17.10 -5.21 -1.50
CA THR A 19 17.68 -4.37 -2.55
C THR A 19 16.60 -3.41 -3.02
N VAL A 20 16.43 -2.28 -2.32
CA VAL A 20 15.76 -1.13 -2.93
C VAL A 20 16.70 -0.65 -4.05
N PRO A 21 16.34 -0.78 -5.34
CA PRO A 21 17.16 -0.18 -6.39
C PRO A 21 17.21 1.34 -6.17
N PRO A 22 18.34 2.00 -6.50
CA PRO A 22 18.40 3.46 -6.46
C PRO A 22 17.25 4.04 -7.31
N PRO A 23 16.65 5.16 -6.90
CA PRO A 23 15.55 5.77 -7.64
C PRO A 23 15.96 5.99 -9.10
N ILE A 24 15.19 5.44 -10.03
CA ILE A 24 15.35 5.75 -11.45
C ILE A 24 15.13 7.25 -11.59
N SER A 25 16.16 7.97 -12.04
CA SER A 25 16.13 9.42 -12.23
C SER A 25 15.14 9.74 -13.35
N GLN A 26 13.86 9.95 -13.02
CA GLN A 26 12.87 10.41 -13.98
C GLN A 26 13.07 11.93 -14.24
N PRO A 27 12.90 12.38 -15.50
CA PRO A 27 12.96 13.80 -15.82
C PRO A 27 11.88 14.57 -15.06
N PRO A 28 12.18 15.78 -14.55
CA PRO A 28 11.22 16.52 -13.74
C PRO A 28 10.06 17.01 -14.61
N THR A 29 8.89 16.42 -14.45
CA THR A 29 7.62 17.04 -14.84
C THR A 29 7.34 18.19 -13.87
N ALA A 30 7.17 19.39 -14.42
CA ALA A 30 6.99 20.61 -13.61
C ALA A 30 5.63 20.57 -12.89
N VAL A 31 5.64 20.15 -11.62
CA VAL A 31 4.47 20.17 -10.74
C VAL A 31 4.20 21.62 -10.28
N PRO A 32 2.97 22.14 -10.40
CA PRO A 32 2.57 23.42 -9.81
C PRO A 32 2.78 23.33 -8.30
N SER A 33 3.71 24.12 -7.78
CA SER A 33 4.29 23.86 -6.46
C SER A 33 3.98 25.01 -5.52
N ASP A 34 2.95 24.81 -4.69
CA ASP A 34 2.53 25.73 -3.65
C ASP A 34 3.70 26.00 -2.68
N PRO A 35 3.97 27.28 -2.32
CA PRO A 35 5.06 27.63 -1.39
C PRO A 35 5.00 26.90 -0.04
N GLN A 36 3.80 26.55 0.45
CA GLN A 36 3.61 25.82 1.70
C GLN A 36 4.14 24.38 1.58
N ILE A 37 3.83 23.68 0.48
CA ILE A 37 4.34 22.33 0.24
C ILE A 37 5.86 22.37 0.08
N LYS A 38 6.41 23.35 -0.65
CA LYS A 38 7.87 23.50 -0.79
C LYS A 38 8.57 23.66 0.55
N SER A 39 8.05 24.54 1.41
CA SER A 39 8.64 24.78 2.73
C SER A 39 8.53 23.57 3.66
N LEU A 40 7.50 22.73 3.50
CA LEU A 40 7.36 21.47 4.23
C LEU A 40 8.37 20.44 3.71
N CYS A 41 8.36 20.18 2.40
CA CYS A 41 9.19 19.14 1.79
C CYS A 41 10.69 19.45 1.87
N ALA A 42 11.09 20.72 1.88
CA ALA A 42 12.48 21.12 2.10
C ALA A 42 13.05 20.70 3.48
N LYS A 43 12.19 20.37 4.46
CA LYS A 43 12.61 19.88 5.78
C LYS A 43 12.73 18.36 5.85
N THR A 44 12.40 17.65 4.77
CA THR A 44 12.45 16.19 4.70
C THR A 44 13.79 15.73 4.10
N GLU A 45 14.18 14.49 4.38
CA GLU A 45 15.35 13.86 3.76
C GLU A 45 15.14 13.57 2.27
N TYR A 46 13.88 13.57 1.80
CA TYR A 46 13.50 13.28 0.41
C TYR A 46 12.56 14.36 -0.14
N PRO A 47 13.03 15.59 -0.41
CA PRO A 47 12.17 16.70 -0.82
C PRO A 47 11.40 16.43 -2.12
N ASP A 48 12.04 15.80 -3.11
CA ASP A 48 11.41 15.49 -4.40
C ASP A 48 10.30 14.45 -4.23
N LEU A 49 10.57 13.37 -3.49
CA LEU A 49 9.58 12.35 -3.17
C LEU A 49 8.41 12.95 -2.37
N CYS A 50 8.70 13.80 -1.40
CA CYS A 50 7.68 14.53 -0.64
C CYS A 50 6.80 15.39 -1.56
N LEU A 51 7.38 16.10 -2.54
CA LEU A 51 6.60 16.91 -3.48
C LEU A 51 5.70 16.04 -4.34
N THR A 52 6.22 14.93 -4.88
CA THR A 52 5.41 14.02 -5.72
C THR A 52 4.31 13.32 -4.92
N THR A 53 4.57 13.02 -3.64
CA THR A 53 3.61 12.36 -2.75
C THR A 53 2.53 13.31 -2.25
N ILE A 54 2.87 14.55 -1.89
CA ILE A 54 1.93 15.47 -1.21
C ILE A 54 1.18 16.37 -2.20
N ALA A 55 1.82 16.77 -3.30
CA ALA A 55 1.21 17.70 -4.25
C ALA A 55 -0.15 17.25 -4.80
N PRO A 56 -0.39 15.97 -5.11
CA PRO A 56 -1.72 15.51 -5.58
C PRO A 56 -2.84 15.72 -4.56
N PHE A 57 -2.52 15.78 -3.27
CA PHE A 57 -3.51 15.82 -2.18
C PHE A 57 -3.64 17.19 -1.52
N PHE A 58 -2.82 18.16 -1.92
CA PHE A 58 -2.87 19.49 -1.34
C PHE A 58 -3.86 20.39 -2.08
N ASN A 59 -4.88 20.84 -1.36
CA ASN A 59 -5.92 21.73 -1.90
C ASN A 59 -5.86 23.17 -1.33
N GLY A 60 -4.76 23.55 -0.66
CA GLY A 60 -4.57 24.89 -0.07
C GLY A 60 -5.41 25.17 1.18
N LYS A 61 -6.26 24.23 1.63
CA LYS A 61 -7.22 24.44 2.73
C LYS A 61 -7.17 23.36 3.81
N THR A 62 -6.88 22.12 3.43
CA THR A 62 -6.81 21.00 4.38
C THR A 62 -5.46 20.98 5.06
N ASP A 63 -5.44 20.63 6.35
CA ASP A 63 -4.21 20.26 7.03
C ASP A 63 -3.55 19.09 6.27
N ILE A 64 -2.41 19.36 5.63
CA ILE A 64 -1.63 18.38 4.85
C ILE A 64 -1.39 17.11 5.67
N ALA A 65 -1.15 17.27 6.98
CA ALA A 65 -0.97 16.14 7.87
C ALA A 65 -2.22 15.25 7.91
N SER A 66 -3.41 15.84 7.90
CA SER A 66 -4.68 15.10 8.01
C SER A 66 -4.96 14.19 6.83
N VAL A 67 -4.71 14.61 5.58
CA VAL A 67 -5.01 13.78 4.39
C VAL A 67 -4.03 12.61 4.29
N THR A 68 -2.72 12.88 4.42
CA THR A 68 -1.71 11.83 4.33
C THR A 68 -1.78 10.87 5.52
N ILE A 69 -1.99 11.37 6.75
CA ILE A 69 -2.13 10.51 7.93
C ILE A 69 -3.39 9.66 7.86
N SER A 70 -4.53 10.22 7.40
CA SER A 70 -5.78 9.46 7.31
C SER A 70 -5.70 8.37 6.24
N GLY A 71 -5.13 8.67 5.07
CA GLY A 71 -4.92 7.67 4.02
C GLY A 71 -3.95 6.56 4.49
N LEU A 72 -2.82 6.92 5.11
CA LEU A 72 -1.89 5.94 5.66
C LEU A 72 -2.50 5.11 6.80
N LYS A 73 -3.35 5.70 7.63
CA LYS A 73 -4.10 4.96 8.67
C LYS A 73 -5.09 3.98 8.05
N GLY A 74 -5.79 4.36 7.00
CA GLY A 74 -6.66 3.46 6.25
C GLY A 74 -5.86 2.28 5.67
N CYS A 75 -4.73 2.55 5.04
CA CYS A 75 -3.84 1.50 4.57
C CYS A 75 -3.30 0.59 5.66
N TYR A 76 -2.97 1.15 6.83
CA TYR A 76 -2.56 0.34 7.97
C TYR A 76 -3.65 -0.65 8.39
N GLU A 77 -4.91 -0.21 8.46
CA GLU A 77 -6.05 -1.06 8.80
C GLU A 77 -6.23 -2.16 7.73
N MET A 78 -6.19 -1.79 6.45
CA MET A 78 -6.27 -2.77 5.35
C MET A 78 -5.11 -3.77 5.35
N TYR A 79 -3.90 -3.34 5.65
CA TYR A 79 -2.77 -4.27 5.76
C TYR A 79 -2.86 -5.18 6.98
N ASP A 80 -3.41 -4.71 8.10
CA ASP A 80 -3.61 -5.57 9.27
C ASP A 80 -4.63 -6.68 8.98
N ASP A 81 -5.74 -6.32 8.31
CA ASP A 81 -6.74 -7.27 7.83
C ASP A 81 -6.16 -8.24 6.78
N ALA A 82 -5.40 -7.72 5.81
CA ALA A 82 -4.74 -8.53 4.79
C ALA A 82 -3.73 -9.52 5.39
N LEU A 83 -3.04 -9.13 6.45
CA LEU A 83 -2.11 -10.03 7.18
C LEU A 83 -2.87 -11.14 7.89
N ASP A 84 -4.02 -10.85 8.51
CA ASP A 84 -4.88 -11.86 9.13
C ASP A 84 -5.45 -12.82 8.08
N ASN A 85 -5.90 -12.29 6.95
CA ASN A 85 -6.35 -13.07 5.80
C ASN A 85 -5.24 -13.99 5.28
N MET A 86 -4.03 -13.47 5.04
CA MET A 86 -2.90 -14.30 4.59
C MET A 86 -2.49 -15.36 5.63
N GLN A 87 -2.58 -15.07 6.93
CA GLN A 87 -2.35 -16.06 7.98
C GLN A 87 -3.39 -17.19 7.95
N ASN A 88 -4.67 -16.84 7.83
CA ASN A 88 -5.74 -17.83 7.69
C ASN A 88 -5.56 -18.71 6.44
N ALA A 89 -5.11 -18.12 5.33
CA ALA A 89 -4.77 -18.87 4.12
C ALA A 89 -3.62 -19.86 4.39
N MET A 90 -2.55 -19.42 5.06
CA MET A 90 -1.43 -20.29 5.42
C MET A 90 -1.86 -21.46 6.32
N ASP A 91 -2.76 -21.22 7.28
CA ASP A 91 -3.27 -22.25 8.19
C ASP A 91 -4.19 -23.26 7.48
N ALA A 92 -4.81 -22.87 6.37
CA ALA A 92 -5.65 -23.72 5.53
C ALA A 92 -4.86 -24.65 4.58
N ILE A 93 -3.61 -24.29 4.23
CA ILE A 93 -2.76 -25.07 3.32
C ILE A 93 -2.55 -26.52 3.79
N PRO A 94 -2.13 -26.80 5.04
CA PRO A 94 -1.80 -28.16 5.47
C PRO A 94 -2.99 -29.12 5.48
N VAL A 95 -4.20 -28.59 5.60
CA VAL A 95 -5.44 -29.37 5.60
C VAL A 95 -6.15 -29.35 4.24
N HIS A 96 -5.51 -28.77 3.21
CA HIS A 96 -6.03 -28.65 1.85
C HIS A 96 -7.42 -28.01 1.79
N ASP A 97 -7.70 -27.03 2.65
CA ASP A 97 -8.95 -26.28 2.61
C ASP A 97 -8.86 -25.18 1.54
N ILE A 98 -9.00 -25.61 0.28
CA ILE A 98 -8.85 -24.76 -0.91
C ILE A 98 -9.82 -23.57 -0.88
N GLY A 99 -11.07 -23.78 -0.47
CA GLY A 99 -12.07 -22.71 -0.40
C GLY A 99 -11.68 -21.61 0.58
N THR A 100 -11.08 -21.98 1.73
CA THR A 100 -10.53 -20.98 2.67
C THR A 100 -9.33 -20.25 2.08
N ILE A 101 -8.40 -20.94 1.42
CA ILE A 101 -7.24 -20.31 0.77
C ILE A 101 -7.70 -19.26 -0.25
N GLU A 102 -8.61 -19.62 -1.16
CA GLU A 102 -9.13 -18.71 -2.18
C GLU A 102 -9.81 -17.48 -1.58
N THR A 103 -10.69 -17.71 -0.59
CA THR A 103 -11.47 -16.64 0.04
C THR A 103 -10.55 -15.65 0.74
N MET A 104 -9.60 -16.15 1.54
CA MET A 104 -8.72 -15.30 2.32
C MET A 104 -7.72 -14.54 1.44
N VAL A 105 -7.13 -15.19 0.43
CA VAL A 105 -6.19 -14.51 -0.49
C VAL A 105 -6.92 -13.45 -1.33
N SER A 106 -8.15 -13.72 -1.78
CA SER A 106 -8.96 -12.72 -2.50
C SER A 106 -9.34 -11.52 -1.63
N ALA A 107 -9.61 -11.75 -0.34
CA ALA A 107 -9.86 -10.68 0.62
C ALA A 107 -8.62 -9.80 0.79
N ALA A 108 -7.44 -10.39 0.99
CA ALA A 108 -6.18 -9.64 1.08
C ALA A 108 -5.88 -8.79 -0.18
N ILE A 109 -6.13 -9.33 -1.38
CA ILE A 109 -6.02 -8.56 -2.63
C ILE A 109 -6.95 -7.34 -2.63
N THR A 110 -8.18 -7.51 -2.14
CA THR A 110 -9.18 -6.44 -2.03
C THR A 110 -8.73 -5.37 -1.03
N ASP A 111 -8.13 -5.77 0.08
CA ASP A 111 -7.62 -4.86 1.10
C ASP A 111 -6.50 -3.96 0.54
N TYR A 112 -5.58 -4.52 -0.27
CA TYR A 112 -4.54 -3.73 -0.94
C TYR A 112 -5.13 -2.71 -1.93
N GLY A 113 -6.11 -3.08 -2.73
CA GLY A 113 -6.81 -2.14 -3.63
C GLY A 113 -7.58 -1.06 -2.85
N THR A 114 -8.19 -1.43 -1.73
CA THR A 114 -8.91 -0.48 -0.86
C THR A 114 -7.96 0.54 -0.22
N CYS A 115 -6.73 0.13 0.12
CA CYS A 115 -5.68 1.06 0.54
C CYS A 115 -5.39 2.13 -0.54
N ASP A 116 -5.27 1.73 -1.82
CA ASP A 116 -5.07 2.70 -2.90
C ASP A 116 -6.27 3.64 -3.08
N ASP A 117 -7.47 3.08 -3.06
CA ASP A 117 -8.73 3.84 -3.15
C ASP A 117 -8.87 4.92 -2.07
N GLY A 118 -8.30 4.68 -0.89
CA GLY A 118 -8.27 5.63 0.21
C GLY A 118 -7.52 6.93 -0.09
N PHE A 119 -6.62 6.91 -1.09
CA PHE A 119 -5.91 8.10 -1.56
C PHE A 119 -6.53 8.70 -2.81
N THR A 120 -7.04 7.87 -3.74
CA THR A 120 -7.41 8.33 -5.08
C THR A 120 -8.82 8.88 -5.17
N ARG A 121 -9.78 8.41 -4.35
CA ARG A 121 -11.19 8.84 -4.43
C ARG A 121 -11.45 10.20 -3.77
N GLN A 122 -11.08 11.28 -4.45
CA GLN A 122 -11.40 12.65 -4.04
C GLN A 122 -12.76 13.11 -4.60
N PRO A 123 -13.48 14.03 -3.91
CA PRO A 123 -14.69 14.63 -4.48
C PRO A 123 -14.36 15.47 -5.73
N ASN A 124 -15.15 15.30 -6.79
CA ASN A 124 -15.12 16.21 -7.95
C ASN A 124 -15.20 17.68 -7.50
N PRO A 125 -14.39 18.61 -8.06
CA PRO A 125 -13.65 18.49 -9.31
C PRO A 125 -12.17 18.11 -9.14
N VAL A 126 -11.75 17.59 -7.99
CA VAL A 126 -10.35 17.22 -7.76
C VAL A 126 -10.02 15.98 -8.60
N PRO A 127 -9.03 16.02 -9.51
CA PRO A 127 -8.60 14.84 -10.24
C PRO A 127 -8.11 13.76 -9.28
N ASP A 128 -8.37 12.50 -9.61
CA ASP A 128 -7.86 11.38 -8.81
C ASP A 128 -6.34 11.48 -8.71
N GLY A 129 -5.84 11.40 -7.47
CA GLY A 129 -4.40 11.32 -7.20
C GLY A 129 -3.86 9.93 -7.51
N VAL A 130 -2.53 9.79 -7.51
CA VAL A 130 -1.88 8.48 -7.48
C VAL A 130 -1.61 8.13 -6.02
N SER A 131 -2.04 6.93 -5.59
CA SER A 131 -1.74 6.42 -4.25
C SER A 131 -0.22 6.41 -4.01
N PRO A 132 0.28 6.96 -2.90
CA PRO A 132 1.70 6.82 -2.52
C PRO A 132 2.13 5.37 -2.26
N MET A 133 1.16 4.46 -2.12
CA MET A 133 1.36 3.05 -1.81
C MET A 133 1.21 2.15 -3.05
N VAL A 134 0.92 2.72 -4.22
CA VAL A 134 0.53 1.98 -5.43
C VAL A 134 1.55 0.89 -5.80
N ASP A 135 2.85 1.19 -5.82
CA ASP A 135 3.88 0.20 -6.20
C ASP A 135 3.91 -0.99 -5.23
N ILE A 136 3.72 -0.74 -3.93
CA ILE A 136 3.70 -1.79 -2.90
C ILE A 136 2.41 -2.61 -3.04
N ASN A 137 1.27 -1.95 -3.20
CA ASN A 137 -0.03 -2.61 -3.33
C ASN A 137 -0.13 -3.43 -4.61
N GLU A 138 0.35 -2.94 -5.74
CA GLU A 138 0.42 -3.71 -6.98
C GLU A 138 1.29 -4.96 -6.81
N ASN A 139 2.45 -4.83 -6.16
CA ASN A 139 3.30 -5.99 -5.89
C ASN A 139 2.60 -7.04 -5.00
N LEU A 140 1.90 -6.59 -3.94
CA LEU A 140 1.16 -7.49 -3.05
C LEU A 140 -0.05 -8.15 -3.74
N GLN A 141 -0.77 -7.41 -4.59
CA GLN A 141 -1.86 -7.94 -5.44
C GLN A 141 -1.35 -8.98 -6.44
N ASN A 142 -0.18 -8.75 -7.03
CA ASN A 142 0.47 -9.69 -7.93
C ASN A 142 0.84 -10.99 -7.19
N ILE A 143 1.39 -10.88 -5.97
CA ILE A 143 1.69 -12.05 -5.12
C ILE A 143 0.41 -12.83 -4.81
N GLY A 144 -0.67 -12.14 -4.39
CA GLY A 144 -1.96 -12.79 -4.14
C GLY A 144 -2.50 -13.51 -5.38
N SER A 145 -2.40 -12.89 -6.55
CA SER A 145 -2.82 -13.48 -7.83
C SER A 145 -2.03 -14.73 -8.19
N ILE A 146 -0.72 -14.75 -7.91
CA ILE A 146 0.13 -15.95 -8.09
C ILE A 146 -0.33 -17.08 -7.14
N ILE A 147 -0.64 -16.76 -5.89
CA ILE A 147 -1.13 -17.74 -4.91
C ILE A 147 -2.47 -18.35 -5.37
N LEU A 148 -3.40 -17.53 -5.85
CA LEU A 148 -4.67 -18.01 -6.40
C LEU A 148 -4.45 -18.94 -7.60
N ALA A 149 -3.58 -18.56 -8.54
CA ALA A 149 -3.28 -19.38 -9.70
C ALA A 149 -2.65 -20.74 -9.33
N ILE A 150 -1.86 -20.82 -8.26
CA ILE A 150 -1.34 -22.09 -7.74
C ILE A 150 -2.45 -22.89 -7.06
N THR A 151 -3.30 -22.23 -6.28
CA THR A 151 -4.45 -22.83 -5.60
C THR A 151 -5.40 -23.50 -6.58
N ASP A 152 -5.65 -22.87 -7.74
CA ASP A 152 -6.46 -23.44 -8.82
C ASP A 152 -5.91 -24.77 -9.37
N LEU A 153 -4.59 -25.00 -9.31
CA LEU A 153 -3.96 -26.25 -9.75
C LEU A 153 -4.13 -27.39 -8.73
N LEU A 154 -4.62 -27.10 -7.53
CA LEU A 154 -4.85 -28.08 -6.47
C LEU A 154 -6.28 -28.64 -6.46
N HIS A 155 -7.16 -28.10 -7.31
CA HIS A 155 -8.47 -28.67 -7.63
C HIS A 155 -8.35 -29.95 -8.48
#